data_AF-A0A1F8AFS4-F1
#
_entry.id   AF-A0A1F8AFS4-F1
#
_cell.length_a   1.000
_cell.length_b   1.000
_cell.length_c   1.000
_cell.angle_alpha   90.00
_cell.angle_beta   90.00
_cell.angle_gamma   90.00
#
_symmetry.space_group_name_H-M   'P 1'
#
loop_
_entity.id
_entity.type
_entity.pdbx_description
1 polymer ?
#
loop_
_entity_poly.entity_id
_entity_poly.type
_entity_poly.pdbx_seq_one_letter_code
_entity_poly.pdbx_strand_id
1 'polypeptide(L)'
;FLTTVAARGRGVGIVMGETYLQFAPKLGYKYSVFNLVFENNVASVKIWERLGFKIIGRVPGAARLANSEELVDALIIGRDLV
;
A
#
# COMPACT_ATOMS: atom_id res chain seq x y z
N PHE A 1 -7.34 -2.36 0.15
CA PHE A 1 -7.92 -1.15 -0.47
C PHE A 1 -8.33 -1.49 -1.89
N LEU A 2 -9.55 -1.12 -2.30
CA LEU A 2 -10.07 -1.39 -3.64
C LEU A 2 -10.73 -0.13 -4.18
N THR A 3 -10.57 0.13 -5.47
CA THR A 3 -11.28 1.21 -6.16
C THR A 3 -11.96 0.66 -7.39
N THR A 4 -13.11 1.22 -7.74
CA THR A 4 -13.75 0.93 -9.02
C THR A 4 -12.93 1.54 -10.15
N VAL A 5 -13.06 1.00 -11.37
CA VAL A 5 -12.37 1.53 -12.55
C VAL A 5 -12.74 3.01 -12.78
N ALA A 6 -14.00 3.37 -12.60
CA ALA A 6 -14.50 4.74 -12.75
C ALA A 6 -13.91 5.74 -11.73
N ALA A 7 -13.38 5.26 -10.60
CA ALA A 7 -12.79 6.08 -9.56
C ALA A 7 -11.27 6.28 -9.70
N ARG A 8 -10.63 5.65 -10.68
CA ARG A 8 -9.18 5.78 -10.91
C ARG A 8 -8.81 7.24 -11.25
N GLY A 9 -7.67 7.69 -10.72
CA GLY A 9 -7.18 9.06 -10.93
C GLY A 9 -7.97 10.16 -10.20
N ARG A 10 -9.00 9.82 -9.42
CA ARG A 10 -9.86 10.80 -8.72
C ARG A 10 -9.53 10.97 -7.22
N GLY A 11 -8.36 10.51 -6.79
CA GLY A 11 -7.90 10.66 -5.38
C GLY A 11 -8.57 9.73 -4.36
N VAL A 12 -9.52 8.87 -4.75
CA VAL A 12 -10.24 7.98 -3.81
C VAL A 12 -9.30 7.07 -3.00
N GLY A 13 -8.21 6.59 -3.61
CA GLY A 13 -7.20 5.79 -2.91
C GLY A 13 -6.53 6.52 -1.75
N ILE A 14 -6.25 7.82 -1.92
CA ILE A 14 -5.67 8.66 -0.85
C ILE A 14 -6.70 8.85 0.27
N VAL A 15 -7.94 9.21 -0.06
CA VAL A 15 -9.00 9.40 0.93
C VAL A 15 -9.20 8.15 1.78
N MET A 16 -9.21 6.96 1.16
CA MET A 16 -9.29 5.70 1.92
C MET A 16 -8.07 5.49 2.84
N GLY A 17 -6.86 5.83 2.38
CA GLY A 17 -5.65 5.69 3.19
C GLY A 17 -5.59 6.69 4.35
N GLU A 18 -6.01 7.94 4.15
CA GLU A 18 -6.17 8.95 5.22
C GLU A 18 -7.22 8.49 6.24
N THR A 19 -8.34 7.95 5.76
CA THR A 19 -9.38 7.36 6.62
C THR A 19 -8.80 6.20 7.43
N TYR A 20 -8.04 5.30 6.80
CA TYR A 20 -7.37 4.20 7.49
C TYR A 20 -6.47 4.71 8.64
N LEU A 21 -5.69 5.75 8.39
CA LEU A 21 -4.80 6.35 9.39
C LEU A 21 -5.57 7.06 10.52
N GLN A 22 -6.77 7.56 10.26
CA GLN A 22 -7.62 8.13 11.30
C GLN A 22 -8.24 7.05 12.20
N PHE A 23 -8.63 5.91 11.64
CA PHE A 23 -9.39 4.88 12.35
C PHE A 23 -8.51 3.84 13.03
N ALA A 24 -7.40 3.42 12.42
CA ALA A 24 -6.53 2.39 12.99
C ALA A 24 -6.03 2.71 14.42
N PRO A 25 -5.56 3.93 14.74
CA PRO A 25 -5.18 4.28 16.12
C PRO A 25 -6.35 4.25 17.10
N LYS A 26 -7.56 4.63 16.65
CA LYS A 26 -8.78 4.62 17.48
C LYS A 26 -9.21 3.20 17.87
N LEU A 27 -8.83 2.21 17.08
CA LEU A 27 -9.04 0.79 17.37
C LEU A 27 -7.94 0.19 18.27
N GLY A 28 -6.95 1.00 18.69
CA GLY A 28 -5.86 0.58 19.57
C GLY A 28 -4.61 0.11 18.84
N TYR A 29 -4.58 0.09 17.50
CA TYR A 29 -3.37 -0.26 16.74
C TYR A 29 -2.31 0.85 16.88
N LYS A 30 -1.06 0.45 17.04
CA LYS A 30 0.09 1.37 17.19
C LYS A 30 1.00 1.40 15.96
N TYR A 31 0.98 0.35 15.16
CA TYR A 31 1.80 0.25 13.96
C TYR A 31 1.01 -0.42 12.85
N SER A 32 1.19 0.05 11.62
CA SER A 32 0.62 -0.55 10.42
C SER A 32 1.69 -1.31 9.65
N VAL A 33 1.33 -2.48 9.12
CA VAL A 33 2.15 -3.21 8.15
C VAL A 33 1.28 -3.68 6.99
N PHE A 34 1.72 -3.42 5.77
CA PHE A 34 1.20 -4.10 4.58
C PHE A 34 2.28 -5.02 4.03
N ASN A 35 2.00 -6.32 4.03
CA ASN A 35 2.99 -7.37 3.79
C ASN A 35 3.36 -7.52 2.31
N LEU A 36 2.40 -7.32 1.41
CA LEU A 36 2.55 -7.65 -0.01
C LEU A 36 2.08 -6.51 -0.90
N VAL A 37 2.84 -5.41 -0.91
CA VAL A 37 2.63 -4.34 -1.88
C VAL A 37 3.56 -4.57 -3.07
N PHE A 38 3.03 -5.15 -4.14
CA PHE A 38 3.82 -5.42 -5.34
C PHE A 38 4.45 -4.16 -5.92
N GLU A 39 5.76 -4.23 -6.20
CA GLU A 39 6.56 -3.07 -6.63
C GLU A 39 6.07 -2.48 -7.96
N ASN A 40 5.56 -3.33 -8.86
CA ASN A 40 4.99 -2.88 -10.14
C ASN A 40 3.61 -2.19 -9.99
N ASN A 41 3.00 -2.20 -8.80
CA ASN A 41 1.80 -1.43 -8.50
C ASN A 41 2.16 0.00 -8.08
N VAL A 42 2.69 0.76 -9.05
CA VAL A 42 3.22 2.13 -8.85
C VAL A 42 2.17 3.06 -8.21
N ALA A 43 0.89 2.88 -8.55
CA ALA A 43 -0.19 3.68 -7.96
C ALA A 43 -0.34 3.44 -6.45
N SER A 44 -0.30 2.18 -6.02
CA SER A 44 -0.33 1.82 -4.59
C SER A 44 0.90 2.35 -3.86
N VAL A 45 2.09 2.11 -4.41
CA VAL A 45 3.36 2.56 -3.80
C VAL A 45 3.35 4.07 -3.55
N LYS A 46 2.99 4.89 -4.56
CA LYS A 46 2.92 6.35 -4.42
C LYS A 46 1.91 6.83 -3.38
N ILE A 47 0.77 6.15 -3.25
CA ILE A 47 -0.22 6.48 -2.21
C ILE A 47 0.42 6.29 -0.83
N TRP A 48 1.06 5.16 -0.60
CA TRP A 48 1.62 4.86 0.72
C TRP A 48 2.81 5.74 1.08
N GLU A 49 3.70 6.01 0.13
CA GLU A 49 4.80 6.98 0.32
C GLU A 49 4.27 8.37 0.69
N ARG A 50 3.25 8.86 -0.02
CA ARG A 50 2.62 10.16 0.27
C ARG A 50 1.94 10.18 1.65
N LEU A 51 1.43 9.03 2.09
CA LEU A 51 0.87 8.83 3.42
C LEU A 51 1.92 8.50 4.47
N GLY A 52 3.21 8.72 4.20
CA GLY A 52 4.28 8.61 5.18
C GLY A 52 4.65 7.17 5.56
N PHE A 53 4.17 6.17 4.83
CA PHE A 53 4.67 4.81 4.97
C PHE A 53 6.10 4.70 4.44
N LYS A 54 6.86 3.78 5.02
CA LYS A 54 8.23 3.47 4.64
C LYS A 54 8.32 2.02 4.20
N ILE A 55 9.19 1.74 3.24
CA ILE A 55 9.59 0.37 2.93
C ILE A 55 10.41 -0.12 4.12
N ILE A 56 9.92 -1.17 4.79
CA ILE A 56 10.58 -1.80 5.94
C ILE A 56 11.10 -3.20 5.59
N GLY A 57 10.81 -3.69 4.38
CA GLY A 57 11.32 -4.94 3.87
C GLY A 57 10.94 -5.16 2.39
N ARG A 58 11.54 -6.19 1.79
CA ARG A 58 11.27 -6.60 0.41
C ARG A 58 11.37 -8.11 0.33
N VAL A 59 10.44 -8.72 -0.41
CA VAL A 59 10.45 -10.13 -0.78
C VAL A 59 10.77 -10.22 -2.27
N PRO A 60 11.99 -10.63 -2.66
CA PRO A 60 12.38 -10.75 -4.06
C PRO A 60 11.57 -11.83 -4.78
N GLY A 61 11.12 -11.57 -6.01
CA GLY A 61 10.42 -12.54 -6.86
C GLY A 61 9.13 -13.11 -6.25
N ALA A 62 8.43 -12.32 -5.43
CA ALA A 62 7.33 -12.79 -4.58
C ALA A 62 6.16 -13.44 -5.34
N ALA A 63 5.84 -12.98 -6.55
CA ALA A 63 4.74 -13.55 -7.32
C ALA A 63 4.88 -13.39 -8.84
N ARG A 64 4.26 -14.33 -9.59
CA ARG A 64 3.96 -14.16 -11.01
C ARG A 64 2.66 -13.39 -11.17
N LEU A 65 2.72 -12.21 -11.78
CA LEU A 65 1.55 -11.36 -12.01
C LEU A 65 1.22 -11.30 -13.50
N ALA A 66 -0.07 -11.28 -13.85
CA ALA A 66 -0.52 -11.27 -15.25
C ALA A 66 -0.08 -10.02 -16.04
N ASN A 67 0.30 -8.94 -15.35
CA ASN A 67 0.76 -7.69 -15.93
C ASN A 67 2.31 -7.55 -15.90
N SER A 68 3.04 -8.65 -15.77
CA SER A 68 4.50 -8.66 -15.78
C SER A 68 5.03 -9.95 -16.40
N GLU A 69 6.13 -9.84 -17.16
CA GLU A 69 6.80 -10.99 -17.77
C GLU A 69 7.65 -11.76 -16.73
N GLU A 70 8.30 -10.99 -15.84
CA GLU A 70 9.15 -11.48 -14.76
C GLU A 70 8.38 -11.70 -13.45
N LEU A 71 9.02 -12.38 -12.49
CA LEU A 71 8.53 -12.41 -11.12
C LEU A 71 8.64 -11.02 -10.49
N VAL A 72 7.60 -10.61 -9.78
CA VAL A 72 7.50 -9.26 -9.21
C VAL A 72 7.77 -9.30 -7.72
N ASP A 73 8.66 -8.41 -7.28
CA ASP A 73 8.96 -8.18 -5.87
C ASP A 73 7.74 -7.65 -5.11
N ALA A 74 7.63 -8.05 -3.84
CA ALA A 74 6.66 -7.47 -2.92
C ALA A 74 7.38 -6.63 -1.85
N LEU A 75 6.95 -5.38 -1.72
CA LEU A 75 7.40 -4.47 -0.68
C LEU A 75 6.59 -4.73 0.59
N ILE A 76 7.29 -4.85 1.70
CA ILE A 76 6.71 -4.76 3.04
C ILE A 76 6.81 -3.30 3.44
N ILE A 77 5.67 -2.65 3.65
CA ILE A 77 5.63 -1.24 4.03
C ILE A 77 5.00 -1.06 5.40
N GLY A 78 5.57 -0.15 6.18
CA GLY A 78 5.20 0.08 7.56
C GLY A 78 5.11 1.56 7.92
N ARG A 79 4.33 1.85 8.96
CA ARG A 79 4.18 3.20 9.49
C ARG A 79 3.77 3.17 10.97
N ASP A 80 4.39 4.01 11.78
CA ASP A 80 3.94 4.31 13.13
C ASP A 80 2.63 5.13 13.10
N LEU A 81 1.66 4.71 13.92
CA LEU A 81 0.31 5.27 13.98
C LEU A 81 0.09 6.20 15.19
N VAL A 82 1.09 6.36 16.06
CA VAL A 82 1.03 7.19 17.27
C VAL A 82 2.18 8.18 17.37
#